data_AF-L7W8Y0-F1
#
_entry.id   AF-L7W8Y0-F1
#
_cell.length_a   1.000
_cell.length_b   1.000
_cell.length_c   1.000
_cell.angle_alpha   90.00
_cell.angle_beta   90.00
_cell.angle_gamma   90.00
#
_symmetry.space_group_name_H-M   'P 1'
#
loop_
_entity.id
_entity.type
_entity.pdbx_description
1 polymer ?
#
loop_
_entity_poly.entity_id
_entity_poly.type
_entity_poly.pdbx_seq_one_letter_code
_entity_poly.pdbx_strand_id
1 'polypeptide(L)'
;MKMIINLCVIWFVLFTTILHAQQNVTYGNKTLKPSQVLKTSIGNRGETFSFYISEHDMSPNGPWAKEVKRLQSLGKQVNPNDAPKGLSLHLSVYLKEGIPFPIKPEDSIVVSLSNIKKQRAENDYNEMQISKIDTQKSQKEGESLKASKASIEQEMKVLLKQMQEGKITPDEFANKLETLSKPVLNEIDNLEIMNHQIEEQEDQSYYDIVFFDTVDNIEANVLEGNLHIVEFNKNRLVAYIKGKHIVECTDVTRMNSPSKICKQVDSQLYPGLQVLKEGNVYLSIDSNFKEFQDNR
;
A
#
# COMPACT_ATOMS: atom_id res chain seq x y z
N MET A 1 12.02 -62.69 16.30
CA MET A 1 12.28 -61.83 15.12
C MET A 1 11.10 -60.95 14.66
N LYS A 2 9.85 -61.15 15.14
CA LYS A 2 8.71 -60.25 14.82
C LYS A 2 8.62 -59.00 15.74
N MET A 3 9.24 -59.04 16.92
CA MET A 3 9.15 -57.97 17.92
C MET A 3 10.06 -56.77 17.62
N ILE A 4 11.17 -56.98 16.91
CA ILE A 4 12.13 -55.92 16.56
C ILE A 4 11.61 -55.04 15.41
N ILE A 5 10.81 -55.61 14.50
CA ILE A 5 10.24 -54.89 13.35
C ILE A 5 9.17 -53.88 13.81
N ASN A 6 8.41 -54.18 14.86
CA ASN A 6 7.38 -53.26 15.38
C ASN A 6 7.98 -52.02 16.08
N LEU A 7 9.16 -52.14 16.70
CA LEU A 7 9.83 -50.99 17.33
C LEU A 7 10.41 -50.01 16.31
N CYS A 8 10.92 -50.49 15.17
CA CYS A 8 11.41 -49.62 14.09
C CYS A 8 10.28 -48.84 13.41
N VAL A 9 9.10 -49.44 13.22
CA VAL A 9 7.95 -48.75 12.60
C VAL A 9 7.40 -47.65 13.53
N ILE A 10 7.37 -47.89 14.85
CA ILE A 10 6.92 -46.89 15.83
C ILE A 10 7.93 -45.71 15.94
N TRP A 11 9.24 -45.98 15.86
CA TRP A 11 10.27 -44.93 15.82
C TRP A 11 10.24 -44.11 14.51
N PHE A 12 9.96 -44.74 13.37
CA PHE A 12 9.80 -44.02 12.11
C PHE A 12 8.56 -43.12 12.10
N VAL A 13 7.44 -43.60 12.68
CA VAL A 13 6.21 -42.80 12.82
C VAL A 13 6.38 -41.64 13.81
N LEU A 14 7.15 -41.82 14.89
CA LEU A 14 7.46 -40.75 15.85
C LEU A 14 8.46 -39.70 15.32
N PHE A 15 9.32 -40.04 14.36
CA PHE A 15 10.20 -39.05 13.71
C PHE A 15 9.52 -38.29 12.57
N THR A 16 8.52 -38.89 11.90
CA THR A 16 7.77 -38.20 10.84
C THR A 16 6.85 -37.09 11.36
N THR A 17 6.52 -37.06 12.65
CA THR A 17 5.65 -36.01 13.23
C THR A 17 6.40 -34.76 13.72
N ILE A 18 7.74 -34.78 13.75
CA ILE A 18 8.59 -33.66 14.23
C ILE A 18 9.05 -32.73 13.09
N LEU A 19 8.60 -32.97 11.85
CA LEU A 19 8.81 -32.05 10.73
C LEU A 19 7.66 -31.03 10.58
N HIS A 20 7.06 -30.61 11.69
CA HIS A 20 6.35 -29.35 11.71
C HIS A 20 7.40 -28.24 11.60
N ALA A 21 7.72 -27.87 10.37
CA ALA A 21 8.31 -26.60 9.98
C ALA A 21 8.08 -25.54 11.08
N GLN A 22 9.12 -25.24 11.84
CA GLN A 22 9.04 -24.35 12.99
C GLN A 22 8.74 -22.94 12.47
N GLN A 23 7.49 -22.51 12.61
CA GLN A 23 7.11 -21.13 12.33
C GLN A 23 7.64 -20.25 13.46
N ASN A 24 8.51 -19.30 13.14
CA ASN A 24 9.01 -18.31 14.07
C ASN A 24 8.91 -16.91 13.45
N VAL A 25 7.91 -16.14 13.88
CA VAL A 25 7.74 -14.75 13.46
C VAL A 25 7.69 -13.87 14.70
N THR A 26 8.64 -12.94 14.79
CA THR A 26 8.78 -12.03 15.94
C THR A 26 8.79 -10.59 15.47
N TYR A 27 8.02 -9.71 16.13
CA TYR A 27 8.03 -8.27 15.89
C TYR A 27 8.25 -7.54 17.22
N GLY A 28 9.40 -6.87 17.35
CA GLY A 28 9.86 -6.30 18.61
C GLY A 28 10.01 -7.38 19.68
N ASN A 29 9.23 -7.26 20.75
CA ASN A 29 9.17 -8.26 21.83
C ASN A 29 7.96 -9.21 21.73
N LYS A 30 7.16 -9.12 20.65
CA LYS A 30 5.98 -9.96 20.44
C LYS A 30 6.32 -11.09 19.47
N THR A 31 5.94 -12.31 19.83
CA THR A 31 6.09 -13.50 18.97
C THR A 31 4.72 -13.97 18.55
N LEU A 32 4.50 -14.15 17.25
CA LEU A 32 3.24 -14.67 16.73
C LEU A 32 3.10 -16.13 17.14
N LYS A 33 1.95 -16.48 17.69
CA LYS A 33 1.56 -17.88 17.87
C LYS A 33 1.41 -18.58 16.51
N PRO A 34 1.41 -19.93 16.49
CA PRO A 34 1.16 -20.69 15.26
C PRO A 34 -0.01 -20.12 14.48
N SER A 35 0.29 -19.60 13.30
CA SER A 35 -0.61 -18.69 12.60
C SER A 35 -1.61 -19.44 11.75
N GLN A 36 -2.82 -18.91 11.65
CA GLN A 36 -3.89 -19.53 10.87
C GLN A 36 -3.81 -19.14 9.39
N VAL A 37 -3.47 -17.89 9.10
CA VAL A 37 -3.25 -17.42 7.72
C VAL A 37 -1.78 -17.22 7.49
N LEU A 38 -1.30 -17.78 6.39
CA LEU A 38 0.05 -17.57 5.92
C LEU A 38 0.02 -17.65 4.39
N LYS A 39 -0.06 -16.48 3.77
CA LYS A 39 -0.19 -16.35 2.32
C LYS A 39 1.01 -15.63 1.78
N THR A 40 1.48 -16.10 0.64
CA THR A 40 2.57 -15.46 -0.07
C THR A 40 2.26 -15.43 -1.54
N SER A 41 2.56 -14.31 -2.19
CA SER A 41 2.34 -14.18 -3.62
C SER A 41 3.46 -13.41 -4.30
N ILE A 42 3.71 -13.74 -5.57
CA ILE A 42 4.50 -12.94 -6.50
C ILE A 42 3.53 -12.28 -7.50
N GLY A 43 3.71 -10.98 -7.74
CA GLY A 43 2.87 -10.20 -8.66
C GLY A 43 3.13 -10.50 -10.14
N ASN A 44 2.25 -9.98 -11.00
CA ASN A 44 2.14 -10.32 -12.43
C ASN A 44 3.35 -9.99 -13.31
N ARG A 45 4.35 -9.29 -12.77
CA ARG A 45 5.61 -8.95 -13.47
C ARG A 45 6.85 -9.44 -12.73
N GLY A 46 6.65 -10.12 -11.60
CA GLY A 46 7.75 -10.58 -10.76
C GLY A 46 8.45 -9.49 -9.98
N GLU A 47 8.02 -8.24 -10.09
CA GLU A 47 8.61 -7.10 -9.39
C GLU A 47 8.19 -7.05 -7.91
N THR A 48 7.04 -7.65 -7.57
CA THR A 48 6.51 -7.63 -6.20
C THR A 48 6.35 -9.02 -5.61
N PHE A 49 6.65 -9.14 -4.32
CA PHE A 49 6.09 -10.23 -3.52
C PHE A 49 5.43 -9.67 -2.27
N SER A 50 4.37 -10.35 -1.84
CA SER A 50 3.67 -10.06 -0.60
C SER A 50 3.67 -11.28 0.29
N PHE A 51 3.76 -11.04 1.59
CA PHE A 51 3.71 -12.02 2.66
C PHE A 51 2.73 -11.51 3.71
N TYR A 52 1.72 -12.33 4.01
CA TYR A 52 0.75 -12.04 5.05
C TYR A 52 0.68 -13.19 6.04
N ILE A 53 0.77 -12.85 7.33
CA ILE A 53 0.62 -13.79 8.41
C ILE A 53 -0.32 -13.25 9.50
N SER A 54 -1.18 -14.10 10.04
CA SER A 54 -2.11 -13.76 11.12
C SER A 54 -2.40 -14.94 12.04
N GLU A 55 -2.49 -14.67 13.34
CA GLU A 55 -2.89 -15.65 14.36
C GLU A 55 -4.32 -16.19 14.14
N HIS A 56 -5.18 -15.41 13.46
CA HIS A 56 -6.56 -15.78 13.15
C HIS A 56 -6.86 -15.69 11.66
N ASP A 57 -7.61 -16.66 11.14
CA ASP A 57 -8.09 -16.63 9.75
C ASP A 57 -9.30 -15.73 9.55
N MET A 58 -8.97 -14.50 9.16
CA MET A 58 -9.90 -13.41 8.85
C MET A 58 -10.23 -13.33 7.35
N SER A 59 -9.76 -14.29 6.52
CA SER A 59 -10.06 -14.27 5.08
C SER A 59 -11.57 -14.46 4.80
N PRO A 60 -12.08 -14.11 3.60
CA PRO A 60 -13.51 -14.20 3.29
C PRO A 60 -14.16 -15.59 3.46
N ASN A 61 -13.33 -16.64 3.50
CA ASN A 61 -13.72 -18.03 3.71
C ASN A 61 -13.21 -18.61 5.05
N GLY A 62 -12.54 -17.80 5.85
CA GLY A 62 -12.03 -18.16 7.16
C GLY A 62 -13.15 -18.36 8.20
N PRO A 63 -12.81 -18.92 9.38
CA PRO A 63 -13.78 -19.20 10.44
C PRO A 63 -14.59 -17.97 10.87
N TRP A 64 -13.94 -16.80 10.99
CA TRP A 64 -14.63 -15.58 11.41
C TRP A 64 -15.61 -15.09 10.35
N ALA A 65 -15.22 -15.04 9.07
CA ALA A 65 -16.11 -14.64 7.99
C ALA A 65 -17.34 -15.56 7.87
N LYS A 66 -17.18 -16.86 8.12
CA LYS A 66 -18.29 -17.82 8.19
C LYS A 66 -19.23 -17.52 9.37
N GLU A 67 -18.67 -17.20 10.54
CA GLU A 67 -19.45 -16.83 11.71
C GLU A 67 -20.22 -15.51 11.50
N VAL A 68 -19.59 -14.50 10.92
CA VAL A 68 -20.24 -13.23 10.54
C VAL A 68 -21.43 -13.49 9.62
N LYS A 69 -21.24 -14.28 8.54
CA LYS A 69 -22.34 -14.66 7.61
C LYS A 69 -23.46 -15.39 8.34
N ARG A 70 -23.13 -16.31 9.26
CA ARG A 70 -24.11 -17.03 10.09
C ARG A 70 -24.91 -16.08 10.98
N LEU A 71 -24.25 -15.18 11.71
CA LEU A 71 -24.89 -14.20 12.58
C LEU A 71 -25.82 -13.26 11.80
N GLN A 72 -25.36 -12.77 10.64
CA GLN A 72 -26.16 -11.95 9.74
C GLN A 72 -27.40 -12.71 9.23
N SER A 73 -27.27 -13.99 8.88
CA SER A 73 -28.41 -14.81 8.45
C SER A 73 -29.47 -15.02 9.55
N LEU A 74 -29.06 -14.89 10.81
CA LEU A 74 -29.95 -14.91 11.99
C LEU A 74 -30.51 -13.53 12.36
N GLY A 75 -30.29 -12.50 11.54
CA GLY A 75 -30.72 -11.13 11.82
C GLY A 75 -29.97 -10.45 12.96
N LYS A 76 -28.82 -10.99 13.40
CA LYS A 76 -28.01 -10.38 14.46
C LYS A 76 -27.07 -9.32 13.88
N GLN A 77 -26.95 -8.20 14.58
CA GLN A 77 -25.89 -7.23 14.30
C GLN A 77 -24.55 -7.78 14.79
N VAL A 78 -23.53 -7.66 13.95
CA VAL A 78 -22.16 -8.07 14.28
C VAL A 78 -21.43 -6.84 14.80
N ASN A 79 -20.92 -6.92 16.04
CA ASN A 79 -20.08 -5.87 16.58
C ASN A 79 -18.62 -6.11 16.13
N PRO A 80 -17.93 -5.13 15.53
CA PRO A 80 -16.52 -5.25 15.18
C PRO A 80 -15.62 -5.67 16.35
N ASN A 81 -16.01 -5.35 17.59
CA ASN A 81 -15.29 -5.73 18.80
C ASN A 81 -15.32 -7.24 19.11
N ASP A 82 -16.23 -8.00 18.49
CA ASP A 82 -16.35 -9.45 18.64
C ASP A 82 -15.36 -10.22 17.75
N ALA A 83 -14.66 -9.51 16.85
CA ALA A 83 -13.66 -10.12 16.00
C ALA A 83 -12.52 -10.75 16.84
N PRO A 84 -12.01 -11.94 16.46
CA PRO A 84 -10.85 -12.55 17.11
C PRO A 84 -9.68 -11.57 17.16
N LYS A 85 -9.13 -11.39 18.36
CA LYS A 85 -7.99 -10.49 18.60
C LYS A 85 -6.69 -11.28 18.63
N GLY A 86 -5.70 -10.77 17.92
CA GLY A 86 -4.35 -11.30 17.88
C GLY A 86 -3.42 -10.41 17.08
N LEU A 87 -2.29 -11.02 16.70
CA LEU A 87 -1.23 -10.38 15.95
C LEU A 87 -1.33 -10.70 14.45
N SER A 88 -1.04 -9.71 13.62
CA SER A 88 -0.82 -9.93 12.19
C SER A 88 0.30 -9.07 11.63
N LEU A 89 0.94 -9.57 10.58
CA LEU A 89 2.04 -8.92 9.90
C LEU A 89 1.84 -8.99 8.39
N HIS A 90 1.99 -7.85 7.76
CA HIS A 90 2.00 -7.68 6.32
C HIS A 90 3.39 -7.21 5.92
N LEU A 91 3.98 -7.90 4.95
CA LEU A 91 5.23 -7.52 4.31
C LEU A 91 4.96 -7.49 2.80
N SER A 92 5.29 -6.38 2.15
CA SER A 92 5.34 -6.28 0.70
C SER A 92 6.71 -5.79 0.28
N VAL A 93 7.25 -6.32 -0.79
CA VAL A 93 8.56 -5.90 -1.32
C VAL A 93 8.41 -5.69 -2.81
N TYR A 94 8.90 -4.54 -3.27
CA TYR A 94 9.03 -4.18 -4.67
C TYR A 94 10.51 -4.12 -5.03
N LEU A 95 10.91 -4.86 -6.07
CA LEU A 95 12.24 -4.81 -6.66
C LEU A 95 12.12 -4.32 -8.11
N LYS A 96 12.75 -3.18 -8.39
CA LYS A 96 12.77 -2.54 -9.72
C LYS A 96 13.20 -3.51 -10.83
N GLU A 97 14.22 -4.31 -10.57
CA GLU A 97 14.81 -5.25 -11.53
C GLU A 97 14.09 -6.62 -11.55
N GLY A 98 12.96 -6.74 -10.85
CA GLY A 98 12.30 -8.02 -10.64
C GLY A 98 12.91 -8.83 -9.49
N ILE A 99 12.13 -9.77 -8.98
CA ILE A 99 12.53 -10.66 -7.89
C ILE A 99 13.33 -11.82 -8.45
N PRO A 100 14.62 -11.98 -8.07
CA PRO A 100 15.33 -13.21 -8.34
C PRO A 100 14.62 -14.32 -7.58
N PHE A 101 14.02 -15.28 -8.27
CA PHE A 101 13.25 -16.34 -7.62
C PHE A 101 13.67 -17.71 -8.14
N PRO A 102 14.01 -18.67 -7.24
CA PRO A 102 14.09 -18.50 -5.78
C PRO A 102 15.30 -17.67 -5.34
N ILE A 103 15.19 -17.01 -4.18
CA ILE A 103 16.31 -16.43 -3.44
C ILE A 103 16.87 -17.51 -2.51
N LYS A 104 18.14 -17.86 -2.70
CA LYS A 104 18.88 -18.73 -1.79
C LYS A 104 19.69 -17.90 -0.80
N PRO A 105 20.16 -18.49 0.32
CA PRO A 105 21.00 -17.78 1.30
C PRO A 105 22.22 -17.06 0.69
N GLU A 106 22.87 -17.67 -0.30
CA GLU A 106 23.98 -17.07 -1.04
C GLU A 106 23.59 -15.88 -1.93
N ASP A 107 22.32 -15.81 -2.35
CA ASP A 107 21.74 -14.78 -3.22
C ASP A 107 20.99 -13.71 -2.42
N SER A 108 21.22 -13.64 -1.10
CA SER A 108 20.43 -12.79 -0.20
C SER A 108 20.44 -11.32 -0.65
N ILE A 109 19.29 -10.65 -0.53
CA ILE A 109 19.11 -9.28 -0.98
C ILE A 109 18.76 -8.36 0.18
N VAL A 110 19.18 -7.09 0.08
CA VAL A 110 18.88 -6.05 1.07
C VAL A 110 18.09 -4.93 0.41
N VAL A 111 16.96 -4.58 1.00
CA VAL A 111 16.14 -3.43 0.61
C VAL A 111 16.13 -2.42 1.75
N SER A 112 16.61 -1.21 1.50
CA SER A 112 16.85 -0.20 2.56
C SER A 112 15.83 0.95 2.56
N LEU A 113 15.00 1.04 1.53
CA LEU A 113 13.97 2.06 1.39
C LEU A 113 12.62 1.48 1.84
N SER A 114 11.98 2.13 2.81
CA SER A 114 10.60 1.84 3.15
C SER A 114 9.64 2.55 2.19
N ASN A 115 8.44 2.01 2.01
CA ASN A 115 7.39 2.59 1.19
C ASN A 115 7.01 4.00 1.69
N ILE A 116 6.96 4.20 3.00
CA ILE A 116 6.62 5.51 3.58
C ILE A 116 7.70 6.55 3.25
N LYS A 117 8.99 6.17 3.29
CA LYS A 117 10.07 7.07 2.87
C LYS A 117 10.05 7.35 1.37
N LYS A 118 9.74 6.34 0.55
CA LYS A 118 9.58 6.50 -0.89
C LYS A 118 8.49 7.52 -1.20
N GLN A 119 7.28 7.31 -0.65
CA GLN A 119 6.13 8.19 -0.85
C GLN A 119 6.42 9.62 -0.39
N ARG A 120 7.11 9.79 0.74
CA ARG A 120 7.51 11.12 1.19
C ARG A 120 8.50 11.79 0.24
N ALA A 121 9.52 11.07 -0.21
CA ALA A 121 10.47 11.61 -1.18
C ALA A 121 9.78 11.98 -2.50
N GLU A 122 8.85 11.15 -2.98
CA GLU A 122 8.03 11.42 -4.17
C GLU A 122 7.17 12.67 -3.98
N ASN A 123 6.52 12.82 -2.83
CA ASN A 123 5.73 14.02 -2.51
C ASN A 123 6.62 15.27 -2.45
N ASP A 124 7.74 15.23 -1.72
CA ASP A 124 8.67 16.35 -1.61
C ASP A 124 9.24 16.74 -2.99
N TYR A 125 9.54 15.75 -3.83
CA TYR A 125 10.02 15.95 -5.19
C TYR A 125 8.93 16.56 -6.09
N ASN A 126 7.70 16.07 -6.01
CA ASN A 126 6.56 16.61 -6.75
C ASN A 126 6.25 18.06 -6.33
N GLU A 127 6.26 18.35 -5.03
CA GLU A 127 6.11 19.72 -4.51
C GLU A 127 7.22 20.64 -5.03
N MET A 128 8.46 20.16 -5.05
CA MET A 128 9.59 20.89 -5.65
C MET A 128 9.36 21.16 -7.14
N GLN A 129 8.94 20.17 -7.93
CA GLN A 129 8.66 20.38 -9.37
C GLN A 129 7.51 21.38 -9.57
N ILE A 130 6.44 21.28 -8.77
CA ILE A 130 5.34 22.25 -8.79
C ILE A 130 5.82 23.66 -8.41
N SER A 131 6.73 23.78 -7.44
CA SER A 131 7.27 25.08 -7.01
C SER A 131 8.11 25.80 -8.09
N LYS A 132 8.62 25.06 -9.08
CA LYS A 132 9.32 25.64 -10.23
C LYS A 132 8.37 26.30 -11.23
N ILE A 133 7.08 25.98 -11.17
CA ILE A 133 6.07 26.62 -12.01
C ILE A 133 5.86 28.05 -11.52
N ASP A 134 5.95 29.03 -12.41
CA ASP A 134 5.63 30.42 -12.09
C ASP A 134 4.13 30.56 -11.83
N THR A 135 3.74 30.38 -10.57
CA THR A 135 2.34 30.46 -10.12
C THR A 135 1.67 31.80 -10.46
N GLN A 136 2.42 32.91 -10.54
CA GLN A 136 1.85 34.20 -10.92
C GLN A 136 1.56 34.26 -12.42
N LYS A 137 2.46 33.70 -13.23
CA LYS A 137 2.23 33.55 -14.67
C LYS A 137 1.09 32.59 -14.94
N SER A 138 1.02 31.43 -14.28
CA SER A 138 -0.09 30.48 -14.40
C SER A 138 -1.43 31.07 -13.98
N GLN A 139 -1.46 31.92 -12.94
CA GLN A 139 -2.68 32.64 -12.55
C GLN A 139 -3.13 33.62 -13.64
N LYS A 140 -2.21 34.42 -14.19
CA LYS A 140 -2.51 35.34 -15.30
C LYS A 140 -3.00 34.61 -16.55
N GLU A 141 -2.37 33.50 -16.89
CA GLU A 141 -2.79 32.62 -17.99
C GLU A 141 -4.21 32.07 -17.73
N GLY A 142 -4.50 31.63 -16.50
CA GLY A 142 -5.84 31.17 -16.12
C GLY A 142 -6.91 32.27 -16.15
N GLU A 143 -6.56 33.51 -15.80
CA GLU A 143 -7.45 34.67 -15.93
C GLU A 143 -7.70 35.05 -17.40
N SER A 144 -6.66 35.01 -18.24
CA SER A 144 -6.75 35.22 -19.69
C SER A 144 -7.72 34.23 -20.33
N LEU A 145 -7.57 32.94 -20.05
CA LEU A 145 -8.48 31.90 -20.57
C LEU A 145 -9.93 32.09 -20.10
N LYS A 146 -10.15 32.54 -18.86
CA LYS A 146 -11.51 32.84 -18.37
C LYS A 146 -12.13 34.01 -19.13
N ALA A 147 -11.34 35.05 -19.41
CA ALA A 147 -11.79 36.18 -20.23
C ALA A 147 -12.08 35.74 -21.67
N SER A 148 -11.19 34.97 -22.29
CA SER A 148 -11.37 34.40 -23.63
C SER A 148 -12.63 33.53 -23.71
N LYS A 149 -12.88 32.67 -22.71
CA LYS A 149 -14.09 31.85 -22.61
C LYS A 149 -15.36 32.71 -22.58
N ALA A 150 -15.38 33.76 -21.77
CA ALA A 150 -16.54 34.63 -21.67
C ALA A 150 -16.85 35.34 -23.00
N SER A 151 -15.80 35.79 -23.72
CA SER A 151 -15.95 36.40 -25.05
C SER A 151 -16.50 35.40 -26.07
N ILE A 152 -15.96 34.18 -26.11
CA ILE A 152 -16.42 33.11 -27.00
C ILE A 152 -17.87 32.72 -26.70
N GLU A 153 -18.27 32.61 -25.45
CA GLU A 153 -19.65 32.30 -25.08
C GLU A 153 -20.64 33.37 -25.55
N GLN A 154 -20.24 34.64 -25.55
CA GLN A 154 -21.06 35.74 -26.09
C GLN A 154 -21.17 35.66 -27.61
N GLU A 155 -20.05 35.49 -28.32
CA GLU A 155 -20.04 35.40 -29.78
C GLU A 155 -20.76 34.13 -30.29
N MET A 156 -20.62 33.01 -29.57
CA MET A 156 -21.32 31.76 -29.89
C MET A 156 -22.84 31.91 -29.77
N LYS A 157 -23.33 32.68 -28.78
CA LYS A 157 -24.76 33.00 -28.67
C LYS A 157 -25.25 33.83 -29.86
N VAL A 158 -24.45 34.76 -30.35
CA VAL A 158 -24.77 35.56 -31.54
C VAL A 158 -24.81 34.68 -32.79
N LEU A 159 -23.82 33.81 -32.98
CA LEU A 159 -23.77 32.87 -34.11
C LEU A 159 -24.95 31.89 -34.09
N LEU A 160 -25.29 31.33 -32.93
CA LEU A 160 -26.45 30.43 -32.78
C LEU A 160 -27.75 31.13 -33.16
N LYS A 161 -27.93 32.39 -32.74
CA LYS A 161 -29.10 33.19 -33.11
C LYS A 161 -29.15 33.45 -34.62
N GLN A 162 -28.03 33.79 -35.25
CA GLN A 162 -27.97 33.99 -36.71
C GLN A 162 -28.32 32.70 -37.48
N MET A 163 -27.85 31.54 -37.01
CA MET A 163 -28.17 30.25 -37.60
C MET A 163 -29.66 29.91 -37.45
N GLN A 164 -30.23 30.11 -36.25
CA GLN A 164 -31.66 29.88 -35.98
C GLN A 164 -32.57 30.79 -36.80
N GLU A 165 -32.15 32.02 -37.04
CA GLU A 165 -32.85 32.99 -37.90
C GLU A 165 -32.64 32.72 -39.40
N GLY A 166 -31.87 31.70 -39.77
CA GLY A 166 -31.57 31.34 -41.17
C GLY A 166 -30.66 32.35 -41.90
N LYS A 167 -29.99 33.24 -41.15
CA LYS A 167 -29.10 34.29 -41.70
C LYS A 167 -27.73 33.77 -42.13
N ILE A 168 -27.35 32.59 -41.64
CA ILE A 168 -26.12 31.88 -42.01
C ILE A 168 -26.45 30.41 -42.21
N THR A 169 -25.70 29.75 -43.08
CA THR A 169 -25.82 28.31 -43.33
C THR A 169 -25.12 27.49 -42.23
N PRO A 170 -25.42 26.18 -42.10
CA PRO A 170 -24.70 25.30 -41.19
C PRO A 170 -23.18 25.26 -41.45
N ASP A 171 -22.75 25.29 -42.71
CA ASP A 171 -21.33 25.27 -43.07
C ASP A 171 -20.62 26.59 -42.71
N GLU A 172 -21.29 27.73 -42.91
CA GLU A 172 -20.79 29.04 -42.45
C GLU A 172 -20.72 29.13 -40.92
N PHE A 173 -21.69 28.53 -40.22
CA PHE A 173 -21.67 28.44 -38.76
C PHE A 173 -20.47 27.61 -38.27
N ALA A 174 -20.23 26.44 -38.88
CA ALA A 174 -19.08 25.59 -38.53
C ALA A 174 -17.74 26.31 -38.75
N ASN A 175 -17.56 26.96 -39.89
CA ASN A 175 -16.34 27.72 -40.20
C ASN A 175 -16.11 28.88 -39.21
N LYS A 176 -17.18 29.60 -38.84
CA LYS A 176 -17.09 30.69 -37.86
C LYS A 176 -16.80 30.18 -36.45
N LEU A 177 -17.35 29.03 -36.06
CA LEU A 177 -17.07 28.38 -34.78
C LEU A 177 -15.63 27.88 -34.69
N GLU A 178 -15.09 27.30 -35.76
CA GLU A 178 -13.69 26.91 -35.84
C GLU A 178 -12.78 28.14 -35.71
N THR A 179 -13.09 29.22 -36.42
CA THR A 179 -12.36 30.49 -36.33
C THR A 179 -12.39 31.08 -34.92
N LEU A 180 -13.53 30.97 -34.23
CA LEU A 180 -13.74 31.46 -32.87
C LEU A 180 -12.94 30.66 -31.83
N SER A 181 -12.81 29.34 -32.03
CA SER A 181 -12.15 28.43 -31.09
C SER A 181 -10.63 28.33 -31.28
N LYS A 182 -10.13 28.56 -32.50
CA LYS A 182 -8.72 28.44 -32.87
C LYS A 182 -7.75 29.29 -32.01
N PRO A 183 -8.04 30.56 -31.66
CA PRO A 183 -7.17 31.35 -30.80
C PRO A 183 -7.02 30.77 -29.39
N VAL A 184 -8.11 30.22 -28.83
CA VAL A 184 -8.09 29.62 -27.48
C VAL A 184 -7.38 28.27 -27.49
N LEU A 185 -7.54 27.47 -28.54
CA LEU A 185 -6.75 26.24 -28.70
C LEU A 185 -5.26 26.56 -28.78
N ASN A 186 -4.87 27.56 -29.56
CA ASN A 186 -3.48 28.02 -29.60
C ASN A 186 -3.00 28.57 -28.25
N GLU A 187 -3.85 29.30 -27.52
CA GLU A 187 -3.51 29.79 -26.17
C GLU A 187 -3.26 28.61 -25.22
N ILE A 188 -4.13 27.59 -25.23
CA ILE A 188 -4.00 26.35 -24.45
C ILE A 188 -2.71 25.60 -24.77
N ASP A 189 -2.39 25.43 -26.06
CA ASP A 189 -1.20 24.73 -26.53
C ASP A 189 0.10 25.45 -26.13
N ASN A 190 0.03 26.73 -25.77
CA ASN A 190 1.18 27.53 -25.35
C ASN A 190 1.23 27.80 -23.84
N LEU A 191 0.28 27.27 -23.06
CA LEU A 191 0.27 27.43 -21.59
C LEU A 191 1.49 26.74 -21.00
N GLU A 192 2.17 27.43 -20.09
CA GLU A 192 3.33 26.88 -19.40
C GLU A 192 2.93 25.65 -18.58
N ILE A 193 1.76 25.69 -17.94
CA ILE A 193 1.29 24.59 -17.09
C ILE A 193 0.94 23.32 -17.87
N MET A 194 0.47 23.46 -19.12
CA MET A 194 0.13 22.32 -19.98
C MET A 194 1.37 21.68 -20.61
N ASN A 195 2.41 22.49 -20.80
CA ASN A 195 3.68 22.06 -21.39
C ASN A 195 4.75 21.73 -20.34
N HIS A 196 4.46 21.92 -19.05
CA HIS A 196 5.39 21.57 -17.99
C HIS A 196 5.47 20.05 -17.88
N GLN A 197 6.58 19.49 -18.37
CA GLN A 197 6.89 18.08 -18.15
C GLN A 197 7.40 17.92 -16.72
N ILE A 198 6.57 17.29 -15.89
CA ILE A 198 7.02 16.84 -14.58
C ILE A 198 7.97 15.68 -14.82
N GLU A 199 9.24 15.88 -14.54
CA GLU A 199 10.21 14.79 -14.45
C GLU A 199 9.69 13.80 -13.41
N GLU A 200 9.68 12.50 -13.70
CA GLU A 200 9.34 11.50 -12.70
C GLU A 200 10.58 11.19 -11.86
N GLN A 201 10.39 11.06 -10.54
CA GLN A 201 11.46 10.57 -9.69
C GLN A 201 11.83 9.15 -10.11
N GLU A 202 13.14 8.87 -10.15
CA GLU A 202 13.62 7.53 -10.50
C GLU A 202 13.04 6.48 -9.55
N ASP A 203 12.41 5.44 -10.11
CA ASP A 203 11.85 4.37 -9.31
C ASP A 203 12.96 3.54 -8.63
N GLN A 204 12.69 3.12 -7.41
CA GLN A 204 13.65 2.46 -6.52
C GLN A 204 13.01 1.24 -5.86
N SER A 205 13.83 0.23 -5.54
CA SER A 205 13.35 -0.93 -4.77
C SER A 205 12.99 -0.54 -3.34
N TYR A 206 11.84 -0.98 -2.85
CA TYR A 206 11.33 -0.61 -1.52
C TYR A 206 10.58 -1.76 -0.84
N TYR A 207 10.40 -1.65 0.48
CA TYR A 207 9.59 -2.57 1.26
C TYR A 207 8.49 -1.83 2.02
N ASP A 208 7.40 -2.53 2.31
CA ASP A 208 6.34 -2.08 3.20
C ASP A 208 6.10 -3.13 4.28
N ILE A 209 6.12 -2.71 5.55
CA ILE A 209 5.93 -3.61 6.69
C ILE A 209 4.95 -2.97 7.65
N VAL A 210 3.79 -3.62 7.79
CA VAL A 210 2.72 -3.22 8.70
C VAL A 210 2.45 -4.34 9.68
N PHE A 211 2.56 -4.02 10.97
CA PHE A 211 2.25 -4.93 12.06
C PHE A 211 1.02 -4.45 12.81
N PHE A 212 0.07 -5.36 13.05
CA PHE A 212 -1.13 -5.08 13.82
C PHE A 212 -1.14 -5.88 15.11
N ASP A 213 -1.49 -5.20 16.20
CA ASP A 213 -1.89 -5.82 17.45
C ASP A 213 -3.29 -5.35 17.82
N THR A 214 -4.25 -6.22 17.57
CA THR A 214 -5.67 -5.94 17.83
C THR A 214 -6.06 -6.17 19.29
N VAL A 215 -5.16 -6.72 20.12
CA VAL A 215 -5.35 -6.81 21.58
C VAL A 215 -5.10 -5.45 22.19
N ASP A 216 -3.98 -4.83 21.80
CA ASP A 216 -3.55 -3.50 22.26
C ASP A 216 -4.16 -2.35 21.45
N ASN A 217 -4.89 -2.64 20.36
CA ASN A 217 -5.45 -1.69 19.39
C ASN A 217 -4.39 -0.75 18.81
N ILE A 218 -3.29 -1.34 18.33
CA ILE A 218 -2.20 -0.60 17.71
C ILE A 218 -1.86 -1.13 16.32
N GLU A 219 -1.37 -0.21 15.50
CA GLU A 219 -0.75 -0.48 14.21
C GLU A 219 0.67 0.06 14.25
N ALA A 220 1.63 -0.66 13.69
CA ALA A 220 3.02 -0.25 13.66
C ALA A 220 3.59 -0.35 12.25
N ASN A 221 4.10 0.78 11.77
CA ASN A 221 4.63 0.95 10.42
C ASN A 221 6.14 1.15 10.47
N VAL A 222 6.91 0.33 9.75
CA VAL A 222 8.37 0.45 9.72
C VAL A 222 8.78 1.58 8.76
N LEU A 223 9.39 2.63 9.31
CA LEU A 223 9.80 3.83 8.54
C LEU A 223 11.24 3.77 8.05
N GLU A 224 12.14 3.21 8.85
CA GLU A 224 13.57 3.16 8.54
C GLU A 224 14.10 1.78 8.83
N GLY A 225 15.04 1.28 8.03
CA GLY A 225 15.70 0.01 8.30
C GLY A 225 16.15 -0.67 7.03
N ASN A 226 16.88 -1.76 7.21
CA ASN A 226 17.32 -2.62 6.13
C ASN A 226 16.58 -3.95 6.26
N LEU A 227 15.68 -4.22 5.31
CA LEU A 227 15.06 -5.52 5.16
C LEU A 227 16.06 -6.44 4.45
N HIS A 228 16.53 -7.47 5.14
CA HIS A 228 17.36 -8.52 4.56
C HIS A 228 16.50 -9.74 4.28
N ILE A 229 16.43 -10.16 3.03
CA ILE A 229 15.74 -11.37 2.58
C ILE A 229 16.82 -12.41 2.31
N VAL A 230 16.89 -13.41 3.18
CA VAL A 230 17.91 -14.44 3.15
C VAL A 230 17.48 -15.61 2.26
N GLU A 231 16.23 -16.05 2.41
CA GLU A 231 15.68 -17.16 1.64
C GLU A 231 14.25 -16.82 1.23
N PHE A 232 13.93 -16.99 -0.05
CA PHE A 232 12.56 -16.89 -0.54
C PHE A 232 12.35 -17.87 -1.69
N ASN A 233 11.50 -18.86 -1.47
CA ASN A 233 11.14 -19.86 -2.48
C ASN A 233 9.67 -20.27 -2.30
N LYS A 234 9.18 -21.23 -3.08
CA LYS A 234 7.77 -21.65 -3.05
C LYS A 234 7.28 -22.20 -1.70
N ASN A 235 8.19 -22.53 -0.79
CA ASN A 235 7.86 -23.17 0.49
C ASN A 235 8.13 -22.26 1.68
N ARG A 236 9.15 -21.38 1.62
CA ARG A 236 9.70 -20.72 2.81
C ARG A 236 10.11 -19.27 2.54
N LEU A 237 9.94 -18.44 3.57
CA LEU A 237 10.55 -17.11 3.68
C LEU A 237 11.41 -17.06 4.94
N VAL A 238 12.66 -16.63 4.77
CA VAL A 238 13.56 -16.22 5.84
C VAL A 238 13.97 -14.78 5.58
N ALA A 239 13.53 -13.87 6.44
CA ALA A 239 13.83 -12.45 6.32
C ALA A 239 13.92 -11.80 7.70
N TYR A 240 14.69 -10.73 7.81
CA TYR A 240 14.75 -9.94 9.04
C TYR A 240 14.95 -8.47 8.74
N ILE A 241 14.57 -7.65 9.70
CA ILE A 241 14.81 -6.20 9.65
C ILE A 241 15.18 -5.70 11.02
N LYS A 242 16.13 -4.76 11.03
CA LYS A 242 16.42 -3.89 12.17
C LYS A 242 16.21 -2.46 11.71
N GLY A 243 15.36 -1.74 12.42
CA GLY A 243 14.88 -0.46 11.94
C GLY A 243 14.24 0.39 13.02
N LYS A 244 13.51 1.41 12.58
CA LYS A 244 12.64 2.24 13.39
C LYS A 244 11.22 2.17 12.87
N HIS A 245 10.26 2.21 13.77
CA HIS A 245 8.85 2.26 13.45
C HIS A 245 8.14 3.42 14.14
N ILE A 246 6.99 3.78 13.59
CA ILE A 246 5.95 4.52 14.28
C ILE A 246 4.87 3.54 14.71
N VAL A 247 4.25 3.82 15.84
CA VAL A 247 3.10 3.06 16.34
C VAL A 247 1.94 4.02 16.51
N GLU A 248 0.79 3.64 15.97
CA GLU A 248 -0.45 4.39 15.98
C GLU A 248 -1.53 3.62 16.74
N CYS A 249 -2.49 4.35 17.28
CA CYS A 249 -3.66 3.76 17.94
C CYS A 249 -4.76 3.56 16.90
N THR A 250 -5.32 2.36 16.79
CA THR A 250 -6.37 2.06 15.80
C THR A 250 -7.78 2.33 16.34
N ASP A 251 -7.92 2.54 17.66
CA ASP A 251 -9.20 2.83 18.31
C ASP A 251 -9.43 4.33 18.51
N VAL A 252 -10.11 4.93 17.54
CA VAL A 252 -10.47 6.37 17.52
C VAL A 252 -11.30 6.79 18.73
N THR A 253 -12.06 5.87 19.35
CA THR A 253 -12.90 6.19 20.52
C THR A 253 -12.10 6.35 21.81
N ARG A 254 -10.91 5.75 21.88
CA ARG A 254 -9.98 5.89 23.01
C ARG A 254 -9.01 7.05 22.87
N MET A 255 -8.83 7.59 21.66
CA MET A 255 -7.94 8.72 21.40
C MET A 255 -8.26 9.97 22.24
N ASN A 256 -9.53 10.15 22.63
CA ASN A 256 -10.02 11.33 23.37
C ASN A 256 -10.40 11.05 24.83
N SER A 257 -10.10 9.87 25.38
CA SER A 257 -10.46 9.53 26.77
C SER A 257 -9.31 9.79 27.74
N PRO A 258 -9.48 10.62 28.80
CA PRO A 258 -8.42 10.97 29.74
C PRO A 258 -7.93 9.80 30.63
N SER A 259 -8.53 8.62 30.52
CA SER A 259 -8.25 7.48 31.40
C SER A 259 -7.50 6.30 30.75
N LYS A 260 -7.13 6.32 29.45
CA LYS A 260 -6.40 5.20 28.81
C LYS A 260 -5.41 5.57 27.68
N ILE A 261 -4.17 5.06 27.81
CA ILE A 261 -3.16 4.47 26.88
C ILE A 261 -3.06 4.93 25.39
N CYS A 262 -3.68 6.02 24.94
CA CYS A 262 -3.45 6.54 23.57
C CYS A 262 -3.13 8.04 23.55
N LYS A 263 -2.25 8.51 24.44
CA LYS A 263 -1.74 9.88 24.36
C LYS A 263 -0.82 9.99 23.15
N GLN A 264 -1.26 10.74 22.16
CA GLN A 264 -0.46 11.01 20.97
C GLN A 264 0.65 12.01 21.29
N VAL A 265 1.80 11.79 20.64
CA VAL A 265 2.95 12.69 20.63
C VAL A 265 3.30 13.02 19.19
N ASP A 266 3.87 14.20 18.97
CA ASP A 266 4.36 14.57 17.65
C ASP A 266 5.52 13.65 17.27
N SER A 267 5.44 13.08 16.06
CA SER A 267 6.43 12.16 15.51
C SER A 267 7.72 12.90 15.16
N GLN A 268 8.87 12.40 15.66
CA GLN A 268 10.19 12.89 15.27
C GLN A 268 10.64 12.25 13.95
N LEU A 269 10.19 11.04 13.66
CA LEU A 269 10.51 10.32 12.43
C LEU A 269 9.68 10.81 11.24
N TYR A 270 8.48 11.32 11.49
CA TYR A 270 7.53 11.81 10.48
C TYR A 270 6.86 13.12 10.96
N PRO A 271 7.52 14.28 10.80
CA PRO A 271 6.99 15.56 11.27
C PRO A 271 5.58 15.84 10.73
N GLY A 272 4.69 16.34 11.59
CA GLY A 272 3.28 16.60 11.28
C GLY A 272 2.35 15.41 11.53
N LEU A 273 2.88 14.23 11.83
CA LEU A 273 2.11 13.07 12.24
C LEU A 273 2.06 12.94 13.77
N GLN A 274 0.89 12.57 14.29
CA GLN A 274 0.69 12.30 15.70
C GLN A 274 0.61 10.80 15.93
N VAL A 275 1.55 10.28 16.74
CA VAL A 275 1.75 8.85 16.93
C VAL A 275 1.67 8.48 18.41
N LEU A 276 1.37 7.22 18.72
CA LEU A 276 1.41 6.71 20.09
C LEU A 276 2.84 6.67 20.63
N LYS A 277 3.76 6.16 19.82
CA LYS A 277 5.18 6.08 20.15
C LYS A 277 6.01 5.83 18.91
N GLU A 278 7.30 6.10 19.05
CA GLU A 278 8.33 5.76 18.08
C GLU A 278 9.39 4.91 18.76
N GLY A 279 10.12 4.11 17.99
CA GLY A 279 11.19 3.33 18.57
C GLY A 279 11.92 2.44 17.60
N ASN A 280 12.94 1.78 18.11
CA ASN A 280 13.65 0.73 17.40
C ASN A 280 12.78 -0.52 17.34
N VAL A 281 12.80 -1.19 16.20
CA VAL A 281 12.12 -2.46 15.98
C VAL A 281 13.07 -3.46 15.37
N TYR A 282 12.87 -4.72 15.77
CA TYR A 282 13.45 -5.88 15.13
C TYR A 282 12.31 -6.78 14.68
N LEU A 283 12.34 -7.22 13.42
CA LEU A 283 11.45 -8.26 12.93
C LEU A 283 12.29 -9.41 12.40
N SER A 284 11.87 -10.63 12.73
CA SER A 284 12.43 -11.88 12.21
C SER A 284 11.28 -12.72 11.68
N ILE A 285 11.43 -13.22 10.47
CA ILE A 285 10.53 -14.16 9.81
C ILE A 285 11.35 -15.39 9.48
N ASP A 286 10.97 -16.53 10.02
CA ASP A 286 11.36 -17.85 9.54
C ASP A 286 10.08 -18.69 9.49
N SER A 287 9.53 -18.86 8.29
CA SER A 287 8.20 -19.44 8.14
C SER A 287 8.02 -20.17 6.82
N ASN A 288 7.26 -21.27 6.87
CA ASN A 288 6.85 -22.04 5.70
C ASN A 288 5.40 -21.75 5.36
N PHE A 289 5.06 -21.55 4.09
CA PHE A 289 3.76 -21.05 3.67
C PHE A 289 2.64 -22.08 3.73
N LYS A 290 1.41 -21.61 3.94
CA LYS A 290 0.19 -22.41 3.71
C LYS A 290 -0.30 -22.28 2.28
N GLU A 291 -0.23 -21.07 1.73
CA GLU A 291 -0.61 -20.77 0.36
C GLU A 291 0.51 -19.97 -0.32
N PHE A 292 0.93 -20.41 -1.50
CA PHE A 292 1.87 -19.71 -2.37
C PHE A 292 1.25 -19.51 -3.75
N GLN A 293 1.31 -18.28 -4.26
CA GLN A 293 0.82 -17.93 -5.59
C GLN A 293 1.95 -17.27 -6.39
N ASP A 294 2.23 -17.78 -7.58
CA ASP A 294 3.16 -17.16 -8.51
C ASP A 294 2.37 -16.70 -9.72
N ASN A 295 2.17 -15.39 -9.87
CA ASN A 295 1.35 -14.83 -10.95
C ASN A 295 2.18 -14.23 -12.10
N ARG A 296 3.50 -14.45 -12.09
CA ARG A 296 4.40 -14.00 -13.16
C ARG A 296 4.06 -14.58 -14.53
#